data_AF-A0A532D858-F1
#
_entry.id   AF-A0A532D858-F1
#
_cell.length_a   1.000
_cell.length_b   1.000
_cell.length_c   1.000
_cell.angle_alpha   90.00
_cell.angle_beta   90.00
_cell.angle_gamma   90.00
#
_symmetry.space_group_name_H-M   'P 1'
#
loop_
_entity.id
_entity.type
_entity.pdbx_description
1 polymer ?
#
loop_
_entity_poly.entity_id
_entity_poly.type
_entity_poly.pdbx_seq_one_letter_code
_entity_poly.pdbx_strand_id
1 'polypeptide(L)'
;MAKVIQFQVVEAVGAQGVAGAKIKVDGSATEQVTNQDGVAQLLLDDGEVAIQINGAPGYKGPVASLKQKEVFTKTGQRLAA
;
A
#
# COMPACT_ATOMS: atom_id res chain seq x y z
N MET A 1 -11.60 -6.08 -13.54
CA MET A 1 -11.79 -7.11 -12.49
C MET A 1 -11.07 -6.65 -11.24
N ALA A 2 -11.57 -6.98 -10.05
CA ALA A 2 -10.89 -6.62 -8.81
C ALA A 2 -9.70 -7.57 -8.51
N LYS A 3 -8.63 -7.04 -7.91
CA LYS A 3 -7.42 -7.78 -7.53
C LYS A 3 -7.11 -7.56 -6.05
N VAL A 4 -6.77 -8.63 -5.35
CA VAL A 4 -6.24 -8.53 -3.99
C VAL A 4 -4.74 -8.26 -4.08
N ILE A 5 -4.33 -7.12 -3.55
CA ILE A 5 -2.93 -6.69 -3.47
C ILE A 5 -2.53 -6.65 -2.00
N GLN A 6 -1.39 -7.26 -1.69
CA GLN A 6 -0.77 -7.19 -0.38
C GLN A 6 0.14 -5.97 -0.32
N PHE A 7 -0.13 -5.09 0.64
CA PHE A 7 0.69 -3.92 0.96
C PHE A 7 1.52 -4.23 2.19
N GLN A 8 2.84 -4.08 2.08
CA GLN A 8 3.75 -4.13 3.22
C GLN A 8 4.36 -2.76 3.45
N VAL A 9 4.18 -2.20 4.64
CA VAL A 9 4.83 -0.95 5.06
C VAL A 9 6.01 -1.30 5.95
N VAL A 10 7.20 -0.79 5.62
CA VAL A 10 8.45 -1.01 6.36
C VAL A 10 9.05 0.31 6.83
N GLU A 11 9.93 0.24 7.85
CA GLU A 11 10.62 1.43 8.35
C GLU A 11 11.57 2.04 7.31
N ALA A 12 12.34 1.18 6.65
CA ALA A 12 13.32 1.51 5.63
C ALA A 12 13.53 0.28 4.71
N VAL A 13 14.30 0.45 3.64
CA VAL A 13 14.64 -0.67 2.73
C VAL A 13 15.30 -1.80 3.52
N GLY A 14 14.72 -3.00 3.43
CA GLY A 14 15.22 -4.20 4.13
C GLY A 14 14.92 -4.25 5.64
N ALA A 15 14.15 -3.30 6.18
CA ALA A 15 13.79 -3.25 7.59
C ALA A 15 12.51 -4.05 7.91
N GLN A 16 12.20 -4.13 9.21
CA GLN A 16 10.97 -4.73 9.72
C GLN A 16 9.72 -3.95 9.28
N GLY A 17 8.58 -4.65 9.30
CA GLY A 17 7.27 -4.06 9.02
C GLY A 17 6.82 -3.09 10.12
N VAL A 18 6.07 -2.07 9.71
CA VAL A 18 5.50 -1.04 10.59
C VAL A 18 4.05 -1.37 10.85
N ALA A 19 3.76 -1.79 12.07
CA ALA A 19 2.39 -2.01 12.54
C ALA A 19 1.64 -0.68 12.70
N GLY A 20 0.33 -0.68 12.42
CA GLY A 20 -0.49 0.52 12.60
C GLY A 20 -0.34 1.59 11.51
N ALA A 21 0.42 1.32 10.45
CA ALA A 21 0.55 2.23 9.32
C ALA A 21 -0.78 2.33 8.56
N LYS A 22 -1.17 3.54 8.21
CA LYS A 22 -2.41 3.82 7.48
C LYS A 22 -2.18 3.73 5.98
N ILE A 23 -3.04 3.01 5.29
CA ILE A 23 -3.04 2.88 3.83
C ILE A 23 -4.39 3.40 3.35
N LYS A 24 -4.36 4.48 2.58
CA LYS A 24 -5.55 5.06 1.97
C LYS A 24 -5.46 4.91 0.45
N VAL A 25 -6.56 4.53 -0.16
CA VAL A 25 -6.71 4.50 -1.62
C VAL A 25 -7.71 5.59 -1.99
N ASP A 26 -7.32 6.51 -2.87
CA ASP A 26 -8.21 7.57 -3.34
C ASP A 26 -9.43 6.96 -4.03
N GLY A 27 -10.62 7.43 -3.65
CA GLY A 27 -11.90 6.83 -4.06
C GLY A 27 -12.44 5.77 -3.09
N SER A 28 -11.63 5.28 -2.14
CA SER A 28 -12.11 4.46 -1.02
C SER A 28 -12.57 5.35 0.14
N ALA A 29 -13.73 5.04 0.71
CA ALA A 29 -14.22 5.67 1.94
C ALA A 29 -13.48 5.17 3.20
N THR A 30 -12.66 4.12 3.08
CA THR A 30 -12.00 3.47 4.23
C THR A 30 -10.49 3.53 4.11
N GLU A 31 -9.84 3.83 5.24
CA GLU A 31 -8.41 3.62 5.44
C GLU A 31 -8.19 2.22 6.00
N GLN A 32 -7.17 1.53 5.50
CA GLN A 32 -6.72 0.25 6.04
C GLN A 32 -5.52 0.46 6.94
N VAL A 33 -5.37 -0.41 7.93
CA VAL A 33 -4.29 -0.34 8.91
C VAL A 33 -3.48 -1.63 8.84
N THR A 34 -2.15 -1.51 8.81
CA THR A 34 -1.27 -2.68 8.81
C THR A 34 -1.32 -3.46 10.12
N ASN A 35 -1.22 -4.78 10.01
CA ASN A 35 -1.10 -5.69 11.14
C ASN A 35 0.30 -5.60 11.81
N GLN A 36 0.58 -6.47 12.78
CA GLN A 36 1.86 -6.49 13.52
C GLN A 36 3.10 -6.70 12.62
N ASP A 37 2.95 -7.34 11.47
CA ASP A 37 4.03 -7.57 10.49
C ASP A 37 4.18 -6.41 9.48
N GLY A 38 3.41 -5.33 9.66
CA GLY A 38 3.35 -4.21 8.73
C GLY A 38 2.61 -4.54 7.44
N VAL A 39 1.72 -5.53 7.44
CA VAL A 39 1.00 -5.99 6.25
C VAL A 39 -0.48 -5.61 6.29
N ALA A 40 -1.03 -5.19 5.16
CA ALA A 40 -2.46 -5.09 4.92
C ALA A 40 -2.81 -5.69 3.55
N GLN A 41 -4.01 -6.23 3.39
CA GLN A 41 -4.51 -6.72 2.09
C GLN A 41 -5.66 -5.84 1.64
N LEU A 42 -5.61 -5.39 0.39
CA LEU A 42 -6.62 -4.52 -0.20
C LEU A 42 -7.15 -5.15 -1.48
N LEU A 43 -8.48 -5.19 -1.61
CA LEU A 43 -9.14 -5.49 -2.86
C LEU A 43 -9.26 -4.18 -3.66
N LEU A 44 -8.60 -4.11 -4.80
CA LEU A 44 -8.62 -2.95 -5.69
C LEU A 44 -9.35 -3.30 -6.98
N ASP A 45 -10.32 -2.49 -7.37
CA ASP A 45 -10.95 -2.59 -8.68
C ASP A 45 -9.97 -2.18 -9.78
N ASP A 46 -10.13 -2.76 -10.98
CA ASP A 46 -9.35 -2.34 -12.14
C ASP A 46 -9.58 -0.84 -12.43
N GLY A 47 -8.51 -0.16 -12.80
CA GLY A 47 -8.54 1.27 -13.12
C GLY A 47 -7.32 2.01 -12.60
N GLU A 48 -7.41 3.32 -12.60
CA GLU A 48 -6.43 4.22 -11.98
C GLU A 48 -6.66 4.27 -10.46
N VAL A 49 -5.59 4.17 -9.68
CA VAL A 49 -5.61 4.35 -8.22
C VAL A 49 -4.53 5.32 -7.79
N ALA A 50 -4.80 6.02 -6.69
CA ALA A 50 -3.76 6.71 -5.93
C ALA A 50 -3.74 6.16 -4.51
N ILE A 51 -2.55 5.86 -4.02
CA ILE A 51 -2.31 5.18 -2.75
C ILE A 51 -1.46 6.11 -1.88
N GLN A 52 -1.90 6.29 -0.65
CA GLN A 52 -1.21 7.10 0.36
C GLN A 52 -0.86 6.22 1.56
N ILE A 53 0.35 6.40 2.08
CA ILE A 53 0.86 5.72 3.27
C ILE A 53 1.06 6.78 4.35
N ASN A 54 0.35 6.67 5.48
CA ASN A 54 0.34 7.67 6.54
C ASN A 54 0.07 9.10 6.03
N GLY A 55 -0.75 9.23 4.97
CA GLY A 55 -1.06 10.52 4.33
C GLY A 55 0.00 11.02 3.34
N ALA A 56 1.15 10.35 3.22
CA ALA A 56 2.15 10.64 2.19
C ALA A 56 1.80 9.92 0.88
N PRO A 57 1.99 10.55 -0.29
CA PRO A 57 1.74 9.89 -1.58
C PRO A 57 2.73 8.76 -1.79
N GLY A 58 2.22 7.56 -2.15
CA GLY A 58 3.08 6.41 -2.43
C GLY A 58 2.97 5.81 -3.81
N TYR A 59 1.78 5.81 -4.41
CA TYR A 59 1.62 5.39 -5.80
C TYR A 59 0.48 6.16 -6.46
N LYS A 60 0.61 6.42 -7.76
CA LYS A 60 -0.49 6.89 -8.59
C LYS A 60 -0.34 6.27 -9.99
N GLY A 61 -1.36 5.57 -10.44
CA GLY A 61 -1.39 4.93 -11.74
C GLY A 61 -2.31 3.72 -11.77
N PRO A 62 -2.22 2.88 -12.82
CA PRO A 62 -3.15 1.79 -13.01
C PRO A 62 -2.87 0.63 -12.03
N VAL A 63 -3.94 -0.02 -11.54
CA VAL A 63 -3.86 -1.24 -10.71
C VAL A 63 -3.14 -2.37 -11.45
N ALA A 64 -3.23 -2.41 -12.78
CA ALA A 64 -2.53 -3.38 -13.62
C ALA A 64 -0.99 -3.33 -13.47
N SER A 65 -0.42 -2.20 -13.05
CA SER A 65 1.01 -2.02 -12.81
C SER A 65 1.44 -2.31 -11.36
N LEU A 66 0.51 -2.71 -10.50
CA LEU A 66 0.80 -3.20 -9.17
C LEU A 66 1.09 -4.72 -9.22
N LYS A 67 2.16 -5.12 -8.54
CA LYS A 67 2.47 -6.51 -8.24
C LYS A 67 1.50 -7.02 -7.17
N GLN A 68 1.37 -8.34 -7.07
CA GLN A 68 0.55 -8.96 -6.01
C GLN A 68 1.00 -8.56 -4.60
N LYS A 69 2.30 -8.25 -4.43
CA LYS A 69 2.89 -7.70 -3.21
C LYS A 69 3.62 -6.40 -3.55
N GLU A 70 3.21 -5.34 -2.88
CA GLU A 70 3.83 -4.02 -2.95
C GLU A 70 4.44 -3.66 -1.61
N VAL A 71 5.63 -3.06 -1.65
CA VAL A 71 6.35 -2.66 -0.44
C VAL A 71 6.52 -1.15 -0.46
N PHE A 72 6.17 -0.50 0.64
CA PHE A 72 6.32 0.93 0.82
C PHE A 72 7.09 1.23 2.10
N THR A 73 7.82 2.33 2.15
CA THR A 73 8.31 2.86 3.43
C THR A 73 7.17 3.58 4.16
N LYS A 74 7.32 3.81 5.47
CA LYS A 74 6.38 4.62 6.26
C LYS A 74 6.17 6.05 5.76
N THR A 75 7.08 6.54 4.91
CA THR A 75 7.04 7.87 4.27
C THR A 75 6.40 7.85 2.88
N GLY A 76 5.85 6.71 2.45
CA GLY A 76 5.19 6.56 1.16
C GLY A 76 6.10 6.14 0.02
N GLN A 77 7.42 6.05 0.19
CA GLN A 77 8.29 5.63 -0.92
C GLN A 77 7.97 4.19 -1.32
N ARG A 78 7.50 4.00 -2.57
CA ARG A 78 7.34 2.67 -3.17
C ARG A 78 8.73 2.06 -3.38
N LEU A 79 8.95 0.90 -2.79
CA LEU A 79 10.16 0.11 -2.97
C LEU A 79 9.92 -0.88 -4.10
N ALA A 80 10.83 -0.90 -5.07
CA ALA A 80 10.87 -1.99 -6.03
C ALA A 80 11.32 -3.25 -5.27
N ALA A 81 10.37 -4.12 -4.94
CA ALA A 81 10.67 -5.50 -4.57
C ALA A 81 11.16 -6.27 -5.80
#